data_AF-A0A3S4IK63-F1
#
_entry.id   AF-A0A3S4IK63-F1
#
_cell.length_a   1.000
_cell.length_b   1.000
_cell.length_c   1.000
_cell.angle_alpha   90.00
_cell.angle_beta   90.00
_cell.angle_gamma   90.00
#
_symmetry.space_group_name_H-M   'P 1'
#
loop_
_entity.id
_entity.type
_entity.pdbx_description
1 polymer ?
#
loop_
_entity_poly.entity_id
_entity_poly.type
_entity_poly.pdbx_seq_one_letter_code
_entity_poly.pdbx_strand_id
1 'polypeptide(L)'
;MAGGHGGHNGLKDIISKLGNNPNFHRLRVGIGHPGDKSKVVVSYWVNPLFLNKKLIDEAIDEAARCTELWFKEGLAKATSRLHTFKAQ
;
A
#
# COMPACT_ATOMS: atom_id res chain seq x y z
N MET A 1 -4.43 -6.41 12.93
CA MET A 1 -4.09 -7.83 12.67
C MET A 1 -3.48 -7.93 11.29
N ALA A 2 -2.31 -8.54 11.17
CA ALA A 2 -1.62 -8.60 9.89
C ALA A 2 -2.32 -9.63 8.98
N GLY A 3 -3.03 -9.13 7.96
CA GLY A 3 -3.72 -9.95 6.97
C GLY A 3 -2.79 -10.75 6.06
N GLY A 4 -3.37 -11.63 5.24
CA GLY A 4 -2.65 -12.43 4.24
C GLY A 4 -2.07 -11.62 3.07
N HIS A 5 -1.44 -12.31 2.12
CA HIS A 5 -0.74 -11.68 0.99
C HIS A 5 -1.66 -11.07 -0.08
N GLY A 6 -2.98 -11.32 -0.06
CA GLY A 6 -3.95 -10.68 -0.96
C GLY A 6 -3.68 -10.88 -2.45
N GLY A 7 -3.07 -11.99 -2.84
CA GLY A 7 -2.65 -12.28 -4.22
C GLY A 7 -1.33 -11.63 -4.66
N HIS A 8 -0.66 -10.85 -3.79
CA HIS A 8 0.63 -10.22 -4.12
C HIS A 8 1.79 -11.21 -3.91
N ASN A 9 2.42 -11.64 -5.00
CA ASN A 9 3.50 -12.64 -4.96
C ASN A 9 4.69 -12.21 -4.08
N GLY A 10 5.06 -10.93 -4.09
CA GLY A 10 6.14 -10.42 -3.22
C GLY A 10 5.79 -10.50 -1.73
N LEU A 11 4.52 -10.33 -1.35
CA LEU A 11 4.11 -10.47 0.06
C LEU A 11 4.12 -11.94 0.47
N LYS A 12 3.72 -12.84 -0.44
CA LYS A 12 3.80 -14.29 -0.22
C LYS A 12 5.24 -14.73 0.04
N ASP A 13 6.20 -14.23 -0.73
CA ASP A 13 7.62 -14.55 -0.54
C ASP A 13 8.15 -13.99 0.79
N ILE A 14 7.89 -12.73 1.11
CA ILE A 14 8.30 -12.14 2.41
C ILE A 14 7.76 -12.95 3.60
N ILE A 15 6.48 -13.31 3.59
CA ILE A 15 5.89 -14.15 4.65
C ILE A 15 6.62 -15.47 4.77
N SER A 16 6.91 -16.12 3.64
CA SER A 16 7.65 -17.39 3.62
C SER A 16 9.06 -17.24 4.21
N LYS A 17 9.79 -16.17 3.84
CA LYS A 17 11.15 -15.89 4.34
C LYS A 17 11.19 -15.48 5.80
N LEU A 18 10.09 -14.95 6.34
CA LEU A 18 9.95 -14.62 7.77
C LEU A 18 9.40 -15.79 8.60
N GLY A 19 9.57 -17.05 8.15
CA GLY A 19 9.13 -18.23 8.89
C GLY A 19 7.61 -18.40 8.92
N ASN A 20 6.94 -18.09 7.80
CA ASN A 20 5.48 -18.06 7.68
C ASN A 20 4.79 -17.05 8.63
N ASN A 21 5.52 -16.01 9.05
CA ASN A 21 4.99 -14.97 9.93
C ASN A 21 4.46 -13.77 9.12
N PRO A 22 3.14 -13.52 9.09
CA PRO A 22 2.59 -12.35 8.41
C PRO A 22 2.65 -11.07 9.25
N ASN A 23 3.10 -11.13 10.51
CA ASN A 23 3.03 -10.04 11.48
C ASN A 23 4.14 -8.99 11.28
N PHE A 24 4.05 -8.26 10.17
CA PHE A 24 4.87 -7.09 9.89
C PHE A 24 3.99 -5.94 9.39
N HIS A 25 4.46 -4.71 9.62
CA HIS A 25 3.78 -3.50 9.17
C HIS A 25 3.86 -3.38 7.65
N ARG A 26 2.80 -2.85 7.04
CA ARG A 26 2.67 -2.64 5.60
C ARG A 26 2.03 -1.29 5.32
N LEU A 27 2.65 -0.51 4.44
CA LEU A 27 2.02 0.64 3.81
C LEU A 27 1.35 0.16 2.51
N ARG A 28 0.05 0.44 2.33
CA ARG A 28 -0.70 0.07 1.13
C ARG A 28 -0.93 1.31 0.28
N VAL A 29 -0.30 1.38 -0.89
CA VAL A 29 -0.53 2.46 -1.86
C VAL A 29 -1.60 2.01 -2.85
N GLY A 30 -2.69 2.77 -2.94
CA GLY A 30 -3.79 2.48 -3.86
C GLY A 30 -3.42 2.85 -5.29
N ILE A 31 -3.45 1.88 -6.20
CA ILE A 31 -3.14 2.08 -7.64
C ILE A 31 -4.38 1.99 -8.55
N GLY A 32 -5.57 1.89 -7.97
CA GLY A 32 -6.81 1.60 -8.71
C GLY A 32 -7.00 0.11 -9.02
N HIS A 33 -8.20 -0.25 -9.48
CA HIS A 33 -8.55 -1.60 -9.89
C HIS A 33 -9.36 -1.53 -11.19
N PRO A 34 -9.06 -2.35 -12.22
CA PRO A 34 -9.72 -2.27 -13.54
C PRO A 34 -11.19 -2.72 -13.54
N GLY A 35 -11.82 -2.89 -12.38
CA GLY A 35 -13.22 -3.31 -12.21
C GLY A 35 -13.47 -4.81 -12.44
N ASP A 36 -12.67 -5.45 -13.28
CA ASP A 36 -12.78 -6.87 -13.62
C ASP A 36 -11.51 -7.64 -13.21
N LYS A 37 -11.70 -8.72 -12.44
CA LYS A 37 -10.60 -9.59 -11.97
C LYS A 37 -9.87 -10.28 -13.12
N SER A 38 -10.55 -10.58 -14.23
CA SER A 38 -9.94 -11.19 -15.41
C SER A 38 -8.97 -10.26 -16.15
N LYS A 39 -9.11 -8.94 -15.92
CA LYS A 39 -8.24 -7.90 -16.49
C LYS A 39 -7.06 -7.53 -15.60
N VAL A 40 -6.92 -8.18 -14.44
CA VAL A 40 -5.72 -8.06 -13.59
C VAL A 40 -4.62 -8.92 -14.18
N VAL A 41 -4.09 -8.47 -15.32
CA VAL A 41 -2.86 -9.00 -15.90
C VAL A 41 -1.68 -8.32 -15.24
N VAL A 42 -0.53 -9.00 -15.15
CA VAL A 42 0.73 -8.42 -14.65
C VAL A 42 1.05 -7.09 -15.36
N SER A 43 0.66 -6.95 -16.63
CA SER A 43 0.83 -5.72 -17.41
C SER A 43 0.06 -4.51 -16.85
N TYR A 44 -1.05 -4.71 -16.14
CA TYR A 44 -1.80 -3.60 -15.53
C TYR A 44 -0.98 -2.89 -14.43
N TRP A 45 -0.15 -3.63 -13.68
CA TRP A 45 0.71 -3.05 -12.64
C TRP A 45 1.93 -2.32 -13.19
N VAL A 46 2.35 -2.66 -14.41
CA VAL A 46 3.58 -2.16 -15.04
C VAL A 46 3.28 -1.07 -16.07
N ASN A 47 2.02 -0.89 -16.47
CA ASN A 47 1.66 0.05 -17.51
C ASN A 47 1.25 1.42 -16.92
N PRO A 48 2.08 2.47 -17.11
CA PRO A 48 1.83 3.80 -16.56
C PRO A 48 0.58 4.47 -17.15
N LEU A 49 0.03 3.99 -18.27
CA LEU A 49 -1.18 4.54 -18.89
C LEU A 49 -2.44 4.34 -18.03
N PHE A 50 -2.43 3.37 -17.10
CA PHE A 50 -3.56 3.12 -16.20
C PHE A 50 -3.37 3.71 -14.81
N LEU A 51 -2.21 4.32 -14.55
CA LEU A 51 -1.88 4.88 -13.26
C LEU A 51 -2.14 6.39 -13.28
N ASN A 52 -2.98 6.86 -12.36
CA ASN A 52 -3.04 8.29 -12.10
C ASN A 52 -1.84 8.70 -11.24
N LYS A 53 -0.72 8.96 -11.92
CA LYS A 53 0.57 9.25 -11.29
C LYS A 53 0.49 10.39 -10.27
N LYS A 54 -0.28 11.44 -10.56
CA LYS A 54 -0.46 12.57 -9.63
C LYS A 54 -1.05 12.13 -8.29
N LEU A 55 -2.13 11.34 -8.32
CA LEU A 55 -2.77 10.84 -7.10
C LEU A 55 -1.85 9.92 -6.30
N ILE A 56 -1.05 9.11 -7.01
CA ILE A 56 -0.07 8.21 -6.37
C ILE A 56 1.05 9.02 -5.71
N ASP A 57 1.59 10.02 -6.41
CA ASP A 57 2.67 10.87 -5.90
C ASP A 57 2.19 11.65 -4.65
N GLU A 58 0.97 12.19 -4.67
CA GLU A 58 0.35 12.84 -3.50
C GLU A 58 0.14 11.87 -2.33
N ALA A 59 -0.29 10.63 -2.61
CA ALA A 59 -0.44 9.60 -1.57
C ALA A 59 0.90 9.17 -0.97
N ILE A 60 1.96 9.10 -1.77
CA ILE A 60 3.31 8.77 -1.30
C ILE A 60 3.86 9.91 -0.42
N ASP A 61 3.67 11.16 -0.82
CA ASP A 61 4.11 12.33 -0.04
C ASP A 61 3.44 12.38 1.34
N GLU A 62 2.12 12.17 1.39
CA GLU A 62 1.42 12.12 2.68
C GLU A 62 1.85 10.91 3.53
N ALA A 63 2.07 9.74 2.92
CA ALA A 63 2.56 8.57 3.64
C ALA A 63 3.96 8.79 4.25
N ALA A 64 4.84 9.52 3.56
CA ALA A 64 6.15 9.89 4.09
C ALA A 64 6.00 10.79 5.34
N ARG A 65 5.15 11.82 5.28
CA ARG A 65 4.85 12.69 6.43
C ARG A 65 4.25 11.91 7.61
N CYS A 66 3.33 10.99 7.35
CA CYS A 66 2.75 10.12 8.38
C CYS A 66 3.77 9.15 8.99
N THR A 67 4.76 8.72 8.22
CA THR A 67 5.85 7.87 8.73
C THR A 67 6.71 8.64 9.74
N GLU A 68 7.04 9.90 9.47
CA GLU A 68 7.70 10.74 10.48
C GLU A 68 6.83 10.96 11.73
N LEU A 69 5.53 11.22 11.53
CA LEU A 69 4.58 11.39 12.62
C LEU A 69 4.49 10.14 13.50
N TRP A 70 4.63 8.95 12.91
CA TRP A 70 4.68 7.69 13.66
C TRP A 70 5.87 7.68 14.63
N PHE A 71 7.07 8.04 14.17
CA PHE A 71 8.25 8.09 15.05
C PHE A 71 8.15 9.17 16.14
N LYS A 72 7.48 10.29 15.86
CA LYS A 72 7.38 11.44 16.78
C LYS A 72 6.23 11.29 17.80
N GLU A 73 5.07 10.83 17.36
CA GLU A 73 3.83 10.88 18.13
C GLU A 73 3.07 9.54 18.22
N GLY A 74 3.63 8.47 17.65
CA GLY A 74 3.11 7.12 17.75
C GLY A 74 2.14 6.72 16.62
N LEU A 75 1.93 5.41 16.51
CA LEU A 75 1.23 4.79 15.38
C LEU A 75 -0.24 5.23 15.27
N ALA A 76 -0.91 5.43 16.40
CA ALA A 76 -2.34 5.78 16.42
C ALA A 76 -2.61 7.12 15.73
N LYS A 77 -1.81 8.15 16.03
CA LYS A 77 -1.91 9.47 15.40
C LYS A 77 -1.54 9.44 13.91
N ALA A 78 -0.44 8.76 13.59
CA ALA A 78 -0.01 8.58 12.20
C ALA A 78 -1.09 7.90 11.34
N THR A 79 -1.70 6.83 11.87
CA THR A 79 -2.74 6.07 11.19
C THR A 79 -4.01 6.90 10.99
N SER A 80 -4.44 7.64 12.02
CA SER A 80 -5.61 8.53 11.94
C SER A 80 -5.46 9.57 10.82
N ARG A 81 -4.28 10.21 10.75
CA ARG A 81 -3.95 11.17 9.70
C ARG A 81 -3.92 10.51 8.32
N LEU A 82 -3.20 9.40 8.16
CA LEU A 82 -3.05 8.72 6.88
C LEU A 82 -4.40 8.23 6.31
N HIS A 83 -5.27 7.68 7.16
CA HIS A 83 -6.56 7.13 6.72
C HIS A 83 -7.62 8.18 6.39
N THR A 84 -7.44 9.43 6.81
CA THR A 84 -8.35 10.54 6.50
C THR A 84 -7.93 11.32 5.26
N PHE A 85 -6.70 11.13 4.79
CA PHE A 85 -6.20 11.73 3.56
C PHE A 85 -6.84 11.12 2.31
N LYS A 86 -7.15 11.99 1.33
CA LYS A 86 -7.51 11.61 -0.04
C LYS A 86 -6.77 12.53 -1.01
N ALA A 87 -5.99 11.95 -1.90
CA ALA A 87 -5.38 12.66 -3.01
C ALA A 87 -6.46 13.26 -3.94
N GLN A 88 -6.15 14.38 -4.60
CA GLN A 88 -7.10 15.15 -5.41
C GLN A 88 -6.61 15.42 -6.83
#